data_AF-A0A9J6AXQ3-F1
#
_entry.id   AF-A0A9J6AXQ3-F1
#
_cell.length_a   1.000
_cell.length_b   1.000
_cell.length_c   1.000
_cell.angle_alpha   90.00
_cell.angle_beta   90.00
_cell.angle_gamma   90.00
#
_symmetry.space_group_name_H-M   'P 1'
#
loop_
_entity.id
_entity.type
_entity.pdbx_description
1 polymer ?
#
loop_
_entity_poly.entity_id
_entity_poly.type
_entity_poly.pdbx_seq_one_letter_code
_entity_poly.pdbx_strand_id
1 'polypeptide(L)'
;MVKVKKKVEDDDELNYSVSSGTLIESAMVTTKGNMYQYDTNLVLFTSMDMSSNNLSGDIPISVTRLAGLRSFNLSKNNLTGRIPNDIGDMKFLESVDLSENQLYGQIPQSFSSLSTLSYLNLSDNNLSGMIPLSAQLQSFDPTSFQGNKLCRLPLFVNCSLDGNIPNHKYEDDESDKDEVDWFYISMAIGFALSFWGVCGSLLFKRSWRHAYFRFLDRSWEMLLAKIPIW
;
A
#
# COMPACT_ATOMS: atom_id res chain seq x y z
N MET A 1 -22.74 -21.26 -8.35
CA MET A 1 -23.38 -22.37 -7.60
C MET A 1 -22.27 -23.11 -6.87
N VAL A 2 -22.19 -22.98 -5.55
CA VAL A 2 -21.21 -23.70 -4.71
C VAL A 2 -21.62 -25.17 -4.69
N LYS A 3 -20.80 -26.07 -5.23
CA LYS A 3 -20.98 -27.52 -5.06
C LYS A 3 -20.24 -27.93 -3.79
N VAL A 4 -20.98 -28.34 -2.77
CA VAL A 4 -20.41 -28.91 -1.53
C VAL A 4 -20.47 -30.43 -1.66
N LYS A 5 -19.32 -31.10 -1.56
CA LYS A 5 -19.24 -32.56 -1.48
C LYS A 5 -18.78 -32.95 -0.07
N LYS A 6 -19.47 -33.92 0.54
CA LYS A 6 -19.07 -34.54 1.81
C LYS A 6 -18.06 -35.64 1.49
N LYS A 7 -16.82 -35.52 1.98
CA LYS A 7 -15.76 -36.52 1.79
C LYS A 7 -15.49 -37.21 3.14
N VAL A 8 -15.36 -38.53 3.10
CA VAL A 8 -14.92 -39.39 4.22
C VAL A 8 -13.43 -39.70 3.98
N GLU A 9 -12.67 -39.74 5.07
CA GLU A 9 -11.19 -39.84 5.14
C GLU A 9 -10.58 -40.83 4.14
N ASP A 10 -9.49 -40.39 3.50
CA ASP A 10 -8.22 -41.12 3.36
C ASP A 10 -7.15 -40.19 2.75
N ASP A 11 -5.99 -40.19 3.41
CA ASP A 11 -4.62 -39.72 3.09
C ASP A 11 -4.37 -38.43 2.27
N ASP A 12 -3.51 -37.59 2.86
CA ASP A 12 -2.97 -36.32 2.36
C ASP A 12 -2.03 -36.51 1.15
N GLU A 13 -2.60 -36.56 -0.06
CA GLU A 13 -1.91 -36.24 -1.31
C GLU A 13 -2.79 -35.31 -2.17
N LEU A 14 -2.42 -34.03 -2.28
CA LEU A 14 -3.14 -33.07 -3.12
C LEU A 14 -2.61 -33.11 -4.55
N ASN A 15 -3.35 -33.82 -5.41
CA ASN A 15 -3.13 -33.92 -6.84
C ASN A 15 -3.47 -32.61 -7.57
N TYR A 16 -2.48 -32.00 -8.20
CA TYR A 16 -2.65 -30.93 -9.18
C TYR A 16 -3.01 -31.53 -10.54
N SER A 17 -4.25 -31.37 -11.02
CA SER A 17 -4.61 -31.70 -12.40
C SER A 17 -4.82 -30.44 -13.22
N VAL A 18 -3.86 -30.09 -14.08
CA VAL A 18 -4.00 -29.03 -15.08
C VAL A 18 -4.81 -29.60 -16.25
N SER A 19 -6.09 -29.23 -16.33
CA SER A 19 -6.94 -29.48 -17.50
C SER A 19 -7.56 -28.15 -17.92
N SER A 20 -7.23 -27.71 -19.14
CA SER A 20 -7.76 -26.55 -19.88
C SER A 20 -8.37 -25.41 -19.06
N GLY A 21 -7.58 -24.36 -18.80
CA GLY A 21 -8.06 -22.99 -18.65
C GLY A 21 -8.80 -22.61 -17.36
N THR A 22 -8.93 -23.49 -16.36
CA THR A 22 -9.54 -23.11 -15.07
C THR A 22 -8.69 -23.64 -13.92
N LEU A 23 -8.05 -22.75 -13.15
CA LEU A 23 -7.41 -23.11 -11.89
C LEU A 23 -8.51 -23.45 -10.88
N ILE A 24 -8.67 -24.73 -10.56
CA ILE A 24 -9.62 -25.23 -9.57
C ILE A 24 -8.83 -25.44 -8.27
N GLU A 25 -8.93 -24.49 -7.36
CA GLU A 25 -8.36 -24.60 -6.01
C GLU A 25 -9.46 -24.99 -5.02
N SER A 26 -9.18 -25.99 -4.18
CA SER A 26 -10.12 -26.46 -3.17
C SER A 26 -9.59 -26.28 -1.73
N ALA A 27 -10.48 -25.97 -0.80
CA ALA A 27 -10.17 -25.86 0.63
C ALA A 27 -11.02 -26.84 1.44
N MET A 28 -10.40 -27.55 2.40
CA MET A 28 -11.10 -28.39 3.36
C MET A 28 -11.26 -27.63 4.69
N VAL A 29 -12.49 -27.53 5.19
CA VAL A 29 -12.82 -26.84 6.44
C VAL A 29 -13.51 -27.83 7.38
N THR A 30 -12.96 -28.01 8.58
CA THR A 30 -13.56 -28.86 9.61
C THR A 30 -14.28 -28.01 10.64
N THR A 31 -15.61 -28.13 10.72
CA THR A 31 -16.40 -27.46 11.79
C THR A 31 -17.35 -28.46 12.43
N LYS A 32 -17.39 -28.48 13.77
CA LYS A 32 -18.28 -29.36 14.55
C LYS A 32 -18.18 -30.85 14.16
N GLY A 33 -16.97 -31.32 13.84
CA GLY A 33 -16.71 -32.71 13.42
C GLY A 33 -17.11 -33.03 11.97
N ASN A 34 -17.54 -32.05 11.18
CA ASN A 34 -17.85 -32.23 9.77
C ASN A 34 -16.78 -31.55 8.90
N MET A 35 -16.27 -32.30 7.91
CA MET A 35 -15.36 -31.80 6.89
C MET A 35 -16.14 -31.31 5.66
N TYR A 36 -15.87 -30.08 5.24
CA TYR A 36 -16.46 -29.44 4.07
C TYR A 36 -15.38 -29.16 3.04
N GLN A 37 -15.56 -29.63 1.80
CA GLN A 37 -14.67 -29.32 0.69
C GLN A 37 -15.29 -28.21 -0.18
N TYR A 38 -14.57 -27.09 -0.33
CA TYR A 38 -14.96 -25.94 -1.13
C TYR A 38 -14.12 -25.91 -2.41
N ASP A 39 -14.71 -26.26 -3.56
CA ASP A 39 -13.97 -26.53 -4.81
C ASP A 39 -13.75 -25.32 -5.73
N THR A 40 -14.21 -24.10 -5.41
CA THR A 40 -14.31 -23.03 -6.43
C THR A 40 -14.18 -21.60 -5.89
N ASN A 41 -13.46 -21.36 -4.78
CA ASN A 41 -13.52 -20.04 -4.13
C ASN A 41 -12.20 -19.36 -3.79
N LEU A 42 -11.06 -20.07 -3.80
CA LEU A 42 -9.79 -19.42 -3.42
C LEU A 42 -9.32 -18.39 -4.45
N VAL A 43 -9.66 -18.57 -5.73
CA VAL A 43 -9.40 -17.58 -6.80
C VAL A 43 -10.31 -16.34 -6.69
N LEU A 44 -11.50 -16.47 -6.10
CA LEU A 44 -12.44 -15.35 -5.92
C LEU A 44 -12.17 -14.57 -4.63
N PHE A 45 -11.37 -15.13 -3.72
CA PHE A 45 -11.03 -14.49 -2.47
C PHE A 45 -9.89 -13.49 -2.70
N THR A 46 -10.28 -12.27 -3.07
CA THR A 46 -9.35 -11.22 -3.51
C THR A 46 -8.93 -10.26 -2.39
N SER A 47 -9.65 -10.22 -1.27
CA SER A 47 -9.36 -9.30 -0.17
C SER A 47 -9.58 -9.99 1.17
N MET A 48 -8.61 -9.84 2.06
CA MET A 48 -8.65 -10.31 3.44
C MET A 48 -8.24 -9.16 4.35
N ASP A 49 -9.18 -8.66 5.13
CA ASP A 49 -8.91 -7.67 6.16
C ASP A 49 -9.32 -8.24 7.51
N MET A 50 -8.31 -8.47 8.36
CA MET A 50 -8.49 -8.86 9.76
C MET A 50 -7.74 -7.89 10.69
N SER A 51 -7.53 -6.65 10.23
CA SER A 51 -6.82 -5.64 11.00
C SER A 51 -7.56 -5.24 12.27
N SER A 52 -6.84 -4.65 13.24
CA SER A 52 -7.41 -4.11 14.48
C SER A 52 -8.17 -5.14 15.32
N ASN A 53 -7.54 -6.30 15.54
CA ASN A 53 -8.07 -7.38 16.37
C ASN A 53 -7.03 -7.82 17.41
N ASN A 54 -7.36 -8.84 18.21
CA ASN A 54 -6.44 -9.47 19.16
C ASN A 54 -5.94 -10.84 18.64
N LEU A 55 -5.76 -10.98 17.31
CA LEU A 55 -5.24 -12.23 16.76
C LEU A 55 -3.79 -12.43 17.23
N SER A 56 -3.44 -13.66 17.60
CA SER A 56 -2.14 -14.01 18.16
C SER A 56 -1.60 -15.31 17.56
N GLY A 57 -0.31 -15.54 17.72
CA GLY A 57 0.38 -16.67 17.10
C GLY A 57 0.86 -16.32 15.71
N ASP A 58 1.32 -17.34 14.98
CA ASP A 58 2.01 -17.14 13.71
C ASP A 58 1.05 -16.98 12.54
N ILE A 59 1.50 -16.29 11.48
CA ILE A 59 0.80 -16.28 10.19
C ILE A 59 0.91 -17.69 9.60
N PRO A 60 -0.20 -18.44 9.46
CA PRO A 60 -0.14 -19.81 9.01
C PRO A 60 0.22 -19.87 7.53
N ILE A 61 1.12 -20.79 7.17
CA ILE A 61 1.60 -20.95 5.79
C ILE A 61 0.47 -21.26 4.79
N SER A 62 -0.66 -21.79 5.25
CA SER A 62 -1.83 -22.03 4.42
C SER A 62 -2.39 -20.75 3.78
N VAL A 63 -2.15 -19.56 4.35
CA VAL A 63 -2.59 -18.27 3.77
C VAL A 63 -1.92 -18.00 2.43
N THR A 64 -0.70 -18.52 2.20
CA THR A 64 0.00 -18.35 0.92
C THR A 64 -0.65 -19.13 -0.22
N ARG A 65 -1.57 -20.05 0.08
CA ARG A 65 -2.36 -20.78 -0.91
C ARG A 65 -3.54 -19.97 -1.47
N LEU A 66 -3.81 -18.77 -0.95
CA LEU A 66 -4.84 -17.87 -1.48
C LEU A 66 -4.32 -17.18 -2.74
N ALA A 67 -4.18 -17.92 -3.85
CA ALA A 67 -3.54 -17.43 -5.06
C ALA A 67 -4.27 -16.23 -5.69
N GLY A 68 -5.57 -16.08 -5.45
CA GLY A 68 -6.37 -14.94 -5.94
C GLY A 68 -6.27 -13.66 -5.12
N LEU A 69 -5.57 -13.67 -3.98
CA LEU A 69 -5.57 -12.56 -3.04
C LEU A 69 -4.80 -11.35 -3.58
N ARG A 70 -5.43 -10.17 -3.50
CA ARG A 70 -4.90 -8.87 -3.92
C ARG A 70 -4.63 -7.94 -2.74
N SER A 71 -5.52 -7.96 -1.75
CA SER A 71 -5.37 -7.16 -0.53
C SER A 71 -5.27 -8.06 0.69
N PHE A 72 -4.20 -7.91 1.46
CA PHE A 72 -3.94 -8.69 2.66
C PHE A 72 -3.57 -7.77 3.82
N ASN A 73 -4.51 -7.57 4.73
CA ASN A 73 -4.35 -6.69 5.88
C ASN A 73 -4.53 -7.46 7.19
N LEU A 74 -3.44 -7.56 7.96
CA LEU A 74 -3.40 -8.14 9.31
C LEU A 74 -2.90 -7.12 10.35
N SER A 75 -2.87 -5.83 10.03
CA SER A 75 -2.26 -4.83 10.91
C SER A 75 -2.98 -4.70 12.24
N LYS A 76 -2.30 -4.13 13.25
CA LYS A 76 -2.88 -3.88 14.58
C LYS A 76 -3.42 -5.17 15.22
N ASN A 77 -2.54 -6.15 15.37
CA ASN A 77 -2.82 -7.42 16.03
C ASN A 77 -1.65 -7.81 16.95
N ASN A 78 -1.71 -9.01 17.54
CA ASN A 78 -0.68 -9.57 18.40
C ASN A 78 0.04 -10.75 17.71
N LEU A 79 0.16 -10.71 16.37
CA LEU A 79 0.76 -11.80 15.60
C LEU A 79 2.26 -11.89 15.87
N THR A 80 2.74 -13.12 16.01
CA THR A 80 4.15 -13.45 16.26
C THR A 80 4.71 -14.26 15.09
N GLY A 81 5.92 -14.77 15.24
CA GLY A 81 6.52 -15.67 14.25
C GLY A 81 7.17 -14.92 13.10
N ARG A 82 7.52 -15.67 12.05
CA ARG A 82 8.14 -15.15 10.84
C ARG A 82 7.09 -14.96 9.75
N ILE A 83 7.32 -14.00 8.87
CA ILE A 83 6.54 -13.90 7.62
C ILE A 83 6.85 -15.16 6.77
N PRO A 84 5.85 -15.92 6.32
CA PRO A 84 6.08 -17.12 5.52
C PRO A 84 6.86 -16.83 4.24
N ASN A 85 7.86 -17.66 3.94
CA ASN A 85 8.66 -17.51 2.71
C ASN A 85 7.81 -17.64 1.45
N ASP A 86 6.73 -18.43 1.48
CA ASP A 86 5.89 -18.69 0.31
C ASP A 86 4.96 -17.50 -0.02
N ILE A 87 4.99 -16.41 0.75
CA ILE A 87 4.19 -15.21 0.44
C ILE A 87 4.51 -14.65 -0.95
N GLY A 88 5.73 -14.86 -1.44
CA GLY A 88 6.14 -14.48 -2.80
C GLY A 88 5.43 -15.25 -3.91
N ASP A 89 4.73 -16.35 -3.61
CA ASP A 89 3.96 -17.12 -4.60
C ASP A 89 2.58 -16.51 -4.87
N MET A 90 2.14 -15.57 -4.05
CA MET A 90 0.87 -14.86 -4.20
C MET A 90 0.98 -13.73 -5.23
N LYS A 91 1.13 -14.11 -6.52
CA LYS A 91 1.49 -13.20 -7.64
C LYS A 91 0.52 -12.05 -7.93
N PHE A 92 -0.67 -12.07 -7.33
CA PHE A 92 -1.69 -11.04 -7.51
C PHE A 92 -1.77 -10.05 -6.35
N LEU A 93 -0.92 -10.18 -5.32
CA LEU A 93 -0.91 -9.23 -4.20
C LEU A 93 -0.55 -7.83 -4.68
N GLU A 94 -1.43 -6.88 -4.36
CA GLU A 94 -1.33 -5.46 -4.68
C GLU A 94 -1.12 -4.63 -3.41
N SER A 95 -1.64 -5.08 -2.27
CA SER A 95 -1.56 -4.41 -0.98
C SER A 95 -1.30 -5.42 0.13
N VAL A 96 -0.25 -5.18 0.91
CA VAL A 96 0.09 -5.95 2.10
C VAL A 96 0.32 -5.01 3.27
N ASP A 97 -0.47 -5.17 4.34
CA ASP A 97 -0.29 -4.46 5.60
C ASP A 97 -0.17 -5.46 6.74
N LEU A 98 1.04 -5.54 7.31
CA LEU A 98 1.36 -6.35 8.48
C LEU A 98 1.84 -5.49 9.65
N SER A 99 1.63 -4.17 9.58
CA SER A 99 2.12 -3.21 10.58
C SER A 99 1.52 -3.42 11.96
N GLU A 100 2.16 -2.88 12.99
CA GLU A 100 1.67 -2.91 14.38
C GLU A 100 1.37 -4.36 14.85
N ASN A 101 2.39 -5.21 14.80
CA ASN A 101 2.37 -6.61 15.24
C ASN A 101 3.68 -6.96 15.99
N GLN A 102 3.91 -8.24 16.28
CA GLN A 102 5.11 -8.74 16.95
C GLN A 102 5.91 -9.71 16.05
N LEU A 103 5.83 -9.55 14.74
CA LEU A 103 6.52 -10.39 13.76
C LEU A 103 8.04 -10.20 13.88
N TYR A 104 8.80 -11.27 13.69
CA TYR A 104 10.26 -11.25 13.81
C TYR A 104 10.97 -12.03 12.70
N GLY A 105 12.30 -11.90 12.66
CA GLY A 105 13.13 -12.50 11.61
C GLY A 105 13.35 -11.55 10.44
N GLN A 106 13.81 -12.10 9.32
CA GLN A 106 14.09 -11.31 8.11
C GLN A 106 12.86 -11.21 7.22
N ILE A 107 12.78 -10.14 6.43
CA ILE A 107 11.81 -10.06 5.32
C ILE A 107 12.23 -11.13 4.29
N PRO A 108 11.34 -12.08 3.92
CA PRO A 108 11.65 -13.12 2.96
C PRO A 108 12.12 -12.55 1.62
N GLN A 109 13.20 -13.12 1.05
CA GLN A 109 13.71 -12.71 -0.26
C GLN A 109 12.64 -12.84 -1.37
N SER A 110 11.69 -13.77 -1.19
CA SER A 110 10.56 -14.03 -2.07
C SER A 110 9.60 -12.83 -2.24
N PHE A 111 9.60 -11.84 -1.33
CA PHE A 111 8.88 -10.57 -1.55
C PHE A 111 9.31 -9.88 -2.86
N SER A 112 10.55 -10.10 -3.29
CA SER A 112 11.06 -9.59 -4.57
C SER A 112 10.32 -10.13 -5.79
N SER A 113 9.53 -11.20 -5.62
CA SER A 113 8.75 -11.84 -6.68
C SER A 113 7.31 -11.30 -6.78
N LEU A 114 6.90 -10.38 -5.91
CA LEU A 114 5.55 -9.80 -5.86
C LEU A 114 5.40 -8.60 -6.81
N SER A 115 5.57 -8.81 -8.12
CA SER A 115 5.63 -7.73 -9.11
C SER A 115 4.42 -6.78 -9.19
N THR A 116 3.28 -7.15 -8.61
CA THR A 116 2.04 -6.34 -8.58
C THR A 116 1.89 -5.49 -7.31
N LEU A 117 2.74 -5.69 -6.31
CA LEU A 117 2.65 -5.01 -5.03
C LEU A 117 2.83 -3.48 -5.17
N SER A 118 1.82 -2.73 -4.78
CA SER A 118 1.77 -1.27 -4.87
C SER A 118 1.72 -0.60 -3.50
N TYR A 119 1.32 -1.34 -2.47
CA TYR A 119 1.32 -0.91 -1.10
C TYR A 119 1.95 -1.97 -0.20
N LEU A 120 2.89 -1.56 0.62
CA LEU A 120 3.51 -2.39 1.63
C LEU A 120 3.65 -1.59 2.91
N ASN A 121 3.18 -2.15 4.03
CA ASN A 121 3.49 -1.64 5.35
C ASN A 121 3.88 -2.79 6.29
N LEU A 122 5.10 -2.73 6.81
CA LEU A 122 5.68 -3.66 7.77
C LEU A 122 6.11 -2.94 9.06
N SER A 123 5.70 -1.69 9.26
CA SER A 123 6.15 -0.86 10.37
C SER A 123 5.80 -1.48 11.72
N ASP A 124 6.51 -1.07 12.76
CA ASP A 124 6.14 -1.36 14.15
C ASP A 124 6.00 -2.87 14.42
N ASN A 125 7.07 -3.60 14.09
CA ASN A 125 7.25 -5.02 14.33
C ASN A 125 8.67 -5.26 14.92
N ASN A 126 9.06 -6.52 15.12
CA ASN A 126 10.42 -6.90 15.56
C ASN A 126 11.22 -7.57 14.44
N LEU A 127 11.00 -7.15 13.18
CA LEU A 127 11.75 -7.62 12.02
C LEU A 127 13.21 -7.14 12.10
N SER A 128 14.10 -7.89 11.47
CA SER A 128 15.54 -7.67 11.57
C SER A 128 16.29 -8.04 10.30
N GLY A 129 17.48 -7.46 10.11
CA GLY A 129 18.35 -7.77 8.99
C GLY A 129 18.10 -6.88 7.78
N MET A 130 18.54 -7.37 6.62
CA MET A 130 18.58 -6.57 5.40
C MET A 130 17.22 -6.57 4.70
N ILE A 131 16.81 -5.40 4.20
CA ILE A 131 15.71 -5.32 3.23
C ILE A 131 16.17 -6.00 1.92
N PRO A 132 15.38 -6.94 1.36
CA PRO A 132 15.73 -7.61 0.11
C PRO A 132 15.94 -6.61 -1.03
N LEU A 133 17.03 -6.78 -1.76
CA LEU A 133 17.36 -5.95 -2.92
C LEU A 133 16.42 -6.28 -4.08
N SER A 134 15.32 -5.53 -4.17
CA SER A 134 14.45 -5.50 -5.35
C SER A 134 14.07 -4.05 -5.66
N ALA A 135 13.87 -3.73 -6.94
CA ALA A 135 13.53 -2.37 -7.36
C ALA A 135 12.21 -1.90 -6.72
N GLN A 136 11.27 -2.83 -6.53
CA GLN A 136 9.97 -2.57 -5.94
C GLN A 136 10.06 -2.29 -4.44
N LEU A 137 10.76 -3.12 -3.66
CA LEU A 137 10.88 -2.90 -2.21
C LEU A 137 11.65 -1.60 -1.88
N GLN A 138 12.60 -1.22 -2.73
CA GLN A 138 13.35 0.04 -2.61
C GLN A 138 12.52 1.27 -2.99
N SER A 139 11.40 1.10 -3.69
CA SER A 139 10.51 2.20 -4.08
C SER A 139 9.50 2.59 -3.01
N PHE A 140 9.31 1.75 -1.99
CA PHE A 140 8.40 2.05 -0.88
C PHE A 140 8.99 3.08 0.07
N ASP A 141 8.10 3.84 0.70
CA ASP A 141 8.45 4.87 1.67
C ASP A 141 9.21 4.26 2.88
N PRO A 142 10.28 4.90 3.39
CA PRO A 142 10.96 4.46 4.60
C PRO A 142 10.04 4.20 5.81
N THR A 143 8.93 4.94 5.91
CA THR A 143 7.91 4.76 6.96
C THR A 143 7.29 3.36 6.96
N SER A 144 7.20 2.69 5.82
CA SER A 144 6.73 1.30 5.71
C SER A 144 7.59 0.29 6.47
N PHE A 145 8.81 0.66 6.87
CA PHE A 145 9.76 -0.22 7.54
C PHE A 145 10.19 0.29 8.93
N GLN A 146 9.65 1.43 9.37
CA GLN A 146 10.01 2.02 10.66
C GLN A 146 9.64 1.12 11.85
N GLY A 147 10.20 1.40 13.03
CA GLY A 147 9.89 0.62 14.24
C GLY A 147 10.45 -0.81 14.25
N ASN A 148 11.25 -1.20 13.25
CA ASN A 148 11.93 -2.50 13.16
C ASN A 148 13.46 -2.37 13.30
N LYS A 149 14.17 -3.50 13.39
CA LYS A 149 15.64 -3.60 13.36
C LYS A 149 16.17 -3.88 11.94
N LEU A 150 15.55 -3.24 10.96
CA LEU A 150 15.87 -3.39 9.55
C LEU A 150 16.97 -2.41 9.14
N CYS A 151 17.74 -2.78 8.11
CA CYS A 151 18.82 -1.97 7.57
C CYS A 151 18.89 -2.14 6.04
N ARG A 152 19.64 -1.26 5.37
CA ARG A 152 19.69 -1.03 3.91
C ARG A 152 18.50 -0.23 3.39
N LEU A 153 18.68 0.37 2.21
CA LEU A 153 17.65 1.04 1.41
C LEU A 153 16.33 0.25 1.41
N PRO A 154 15.18 0.93 1.56
CA PRO A 154 15.00 2.39 1.64
C PRO A 154 15.40 3.04 2.97
N LEU A 155 15.84 2.27 3.98
CA LEU A 155 16.38 2.82 5.22
C LEU A 155 17.86 3.21 5.05
N PHE A 156 18.25 4.41 5.47
CA PHE A 156 19.66 4.87 5.41
C PHE A 156 20.56 4.26 6.51
N VAL A 157 20.11 3.17 7.15
CA VAL A 157 20.86 2.45 8.18
C VAL A 157 21.74 1.39 7.53
N ASN A 158 23.05 1.49 7.69
CA ASN A 158 23.98 0.46 7.23
C ASN A 158 23.99 -0.73 8.20
N CYS A 159 23.94 -1.94 7.66
CA CYS A 159 24.02 -3.16 8.45
C CYS A 159 25.48 -3.38 8.91
N SER A 160 25.78 -3.07 10.17
CA SER A 160 27.06 -3.46 10.77
C SER A 160 27.05 -4.95 11.09
N LEU A 161 28.08 -5.67 10.66
CA LEU A 161 28.27 -7.12 10.92
C LEU A 161 28.59 -7.46 12.38
N ASP A 162 28.74 -6.45 13.23
CA ASP A 162 29.01 -6.64 14.66
C ASP A 162 27.80 -6.15 15.45
N GLY A 163 27.34 -6.97 16.40
CA GLY A 163 26.01 -6.96 17.03
C GLY A 163 25.63 -5.74 17.87
N ASN A 164 26.27 -4.60 17.65
CA ASN A 164 25.82 -3.31 18.16
C ASN A 164 25.22 -2.53 17.01
N ILE A 165 23.90 -2.66 16.84
CA ILE A 165 23.13 -1.57 16.23
C ILE A 165 23.41 -0.37 17.14
N PRO A 166 24.13 0.67 16.66
CA PRO A 166 24.22 1.88 17.45
C PRO A 166 22.79 2.32 17.68
N ASN A 167 22.38 2.49 18.94
CA ASN A 167 21.24 3.32 19.27
C ASN A 167 21.61 4.73 18.81
N HIS A 168 21.53 4.99 17.51
CA HIS A 168 21.20 6.29 17.04
C HIS A 168 19.76 6.45 17.50
N LYS A 169 19.64 7.10 18.66
CA LYS A 169 18.47 7.92 18.93
C LYS A 169 18.16 8.61 17.61
N TYR A 170 16.92 8.50 17.16
CA TYR A 170 16.30 9.62 16.50
C TYR A 170 16.43 10.77 17.50
N GLU A 171 17.58 11.44 17.46
CA GLU A 171 17.64 12.82 17.84
C GLU A 171 16.65 13.47 16.89
N ASP A 172 15.66 14.14 17.48
CA ASP A 172 14.93 15.19 16.79
C ASP A 172 15.97 16.19 16.28
N ASP A 173 16.62 15.88 15.16
CA ASP A 173 17.26 16.87 14.32
C ASP A 173 16.12 17.61 13.64
N GLU A 174 15.64 18.59 14.39
CA GLU A 174 14.90 19.75 13.93
C GLU A 174 15.80 20.59 12.99
N SER A 175 16.24 20.00 11.87
CA SER A 175 16.86 20.70 10.75
C SER A 175 16.85 19.79 9.52
N ASP A 176 15.72 19.80 8.81
CA ASP A 176 15.60 19.73 7.34
C ASP A 176 14.14 19.35 6.98
N LYS A 177 13.18 20.02 7.64
CA LYS A 177 11.95 20.37 6.94
C LYS A 177 12.30 21.57 6.09
N ASP A 178 12.82 21.33 4.89
CA ASP A 178 12.77 22.28 3.78
C ASP A 178 13.28 21.60 2.49
N GLU A 179 12.79 20.39 2.18
CA GLU A 179 12.55 20.11 0.75
C GLU A 179 11.28 20.87 0.38
N VAL A 180 11.45 22.19 0.27
CA VAL A 180 10.35 23.07 -0.09
C VAL A 180 10.00 22.71 -1.51
N ASP A 181 8.80 22.17 -1.67
CA ASP A 181 8.31 21.71 -2.95
C ASP A 181 8.25 22.93 -3.89
N TRP A 182 9.32 23.12 -4.66
CA TRP A 182 9.58 24.31 -5.48
C TRP A 182 8.43 24.59 -6.43
N PHE A 183 7.65 23.55 -6.75
CA PHE A 183 6.40 23.66 -7.47
C PHE A 183 5.39 24.57 -6.74
N TYR A 184 5.09 24.31 -5.46
CA TYR A 184 4.14 25.11 -4.69
C TYR A 184 4.64 26.53 -4.41
N ILE A 185 5.95 26.71 -4.19
CA ILE A 185 6.53 28.06 -4.07
C ILE A 185 6.42 28.83 -5.38
N SER A 186 6.76 28.21 -6.52
CA SER A 186 6.65 28.87 -7.83
C SER A 186 5.20 29.22 -8.17
N MET A 187 4.26 28.35 -7.82
CA MET A 187 2.82 28.59 -7.97
C MET A 187 2.34 29.75 -7.08
N ALA A 188 2.78 29.81 -5.82
CA ALA A 188 2.41 30.85 -4.88
C ALA A 188 2.98 32.22 -5.28
N ILE A 189 4.25 32.28 -5.69
CA ILE A 189 4.87 33.50 -6.21
C ILE A 189 4.18 33.94 -7.51
N GLY A 190 3.90 32.98 -8.40
CA GLY A 190 3.15 33.23 -9.63
C GLY A 190 1.78 33.83 -9.37
N PHE A 191 1.03 33.28 -8.41
CA PHE A 191 -0.27 33.82 -8.00
C PHE A 191 -0.15 35.22 -7.40
N ALA A 192 0.82 35.46 -6.50
CA ALA A 192 1.01 36.77 -5.89
C ALA A 192 1.35 37.84 -6.95
N LEU A 193 2.29 37.57 -7.85
CA LEU A 193 2.70 38.51 -8.88
C LEU A 193 1.62 38.75 -9.94
N SER A 194 0.91 37.71 -10.37
CA SER A 194 -0.15 37.82 -11.37
C SER A 194 -1.41 38.48 -10.81
N PHE A 195 -1.89 38.04 -9.64
CA PHE A 195 -3.11 38.54 -9.02
C PHE A 195 -2.93 40.00 -8.57
N TRP A 196 -1.80 40.34 -7.94
CA TRP A 196 -1.57 41.71 -7.45
C TRP A 196 -1.15 42.66 -8.58
N GLY A 197 -0.52 42.16 -9.65
CA GLY A 197 -0.24 42.98 -10.83
C GLY A 197 -1.52 43.42 -11.54
N VAL A 198 -2.47 42.50 -11.73
CA VAL A 198 -3.76 42.81 -12.37
C VAL A 198 -4.67 43.61 -11.43
N CYS A 199 -4.85 43.18 -10.18
CA CYS A 199 -5.67 43.93 -9.24
C CYS A 199 -5.06 45.30 -8.89
N GLY A 200 -3.74 45.39 -8.72
CA GLY A 200 -3.04 46.63 -8.42
C GLY A 200 -3.12 47.65 -9.57
N SER A 201 -2.92 47.22 -10.81
CA SER A 201 -3.08 48.11 -11.98
C SER A 201 -4.52 48.62 -12.16
N LEU A 202 -5.52 47.80 -11.81
CA LEU A 202 -6.93 48.20 -11.81
C LEU A 202 -7.30 49.16 -10.66
N LEU A 203 -6.63 49.07 -9.51
CA LEU A 203 -6.88 49.95 -8.35
C LEU A 203 -6.19 51.32 -8.48
N PHE A 204 -5.02 51.40 -9.10
CA PHE A 204 -4.23 52.65 -9.14
C PHE A 204 -4.71 53.65 -10.19
N LYS A 205 -5.31 53.19 -11.30
CA LYS A 205 -5.80 54.06 -12.38
C LYS A 205 -7.31 53.93 -12.57
N ARG A 206 -8.03 54.95 -12.11
CA ARG A 206 -9.50 55.06 -12.20
C ARG A 206 -10.03 54.88 -13.64
N SER A 207 -9.29 55.32 -14.65
CA SER A 207 -9.66 55.16 -16.07
C SER A 207 -9.55 53.72 -16.58
N TRP A 208 -8.57 52.95 -16.08
CA TRP A 208 -8.35 51.56 -16.47
C TRP A 208 -9.43 50.65 -15.89
N ARG A 209 -9.83 50.90 -14.64
CA ARG A 209 -10.97 50.24 -14.01
C ARG A 209 -12.24 50.35 -14.85
N HIS A 210 -12.59 51.56 -15.29
CA HIS A 210 -13.79 51.78 -16.11
C HIS A 210 -13.67 51.22 -17.53
N ALA A 211 -12.48 51.12 -18.11
CA ALA A 211 -12.27 50.46 -19.40
C ALA A 211 -12.41 48.93 -19.27
N TYR A 212 -11.82 48.35 -18.22
CA TYR A 212 -11.87 46.91 -17.94
C TYR A 212 -13.29 46.42 -17.65
N PHE A 213 -14.05 47.10 -16.79
CA PHE A 213 -15.45 46.73 -16.52
C PHE A 213 -16.33 46.86 -17.78
N ARG A 214 -16.13 47.90 -18.60
CA ARG A 214 -16.86 48.02 -19.88
C ARG A 214 -16.52 46.92 -20.87
N PHE A 215 -15.29 46.41 -20.85
CA PHE A 215 -14.89 45.28 -21.67
C PHE A 215 -15.55 43.99 -21.17
N LEU A 216 -15.51 43.71 -19.86
CA LEU A 216 -16.17 42.54 -19.26
C LEU A 216 -17.67 42.52 -19.53
N ASP A 217 -18.37 43.66 -19.36
CA ASP A 217 -19.80 43.76 -19.68
C ASP A 217 -20.07 43.40 -21.15
N ARG A 218 -19.26 43.93 -22.08
CA ARG A 218 -19.40 43.59 -23.51
C ARG A 218 -19.15 42.12 -23.80
N SER A 219 -18.15 41.52 -23.18
CA SER A 219 -17.86 40.09 -23.34
C SER A 219 -18.95 39.21 -22.74
N TRP A 220 -19.50 39.61 -21.59
CA TRP A 220 -20.62 38.93 -20.92
C TRP A 220 -21.89 38.96 -21.77
N GLU A 221 -22.24 40.12 -22.34
CA GLU A 221 -23.38 40.26 -23.25
C GLU A 221 -23.22 39.41 -24.53
N MET A 222 -22.00 39.33 -25.09
CA MET A 222 -21.74 38.46 -26.25
C MET A 222 -21.84 36.97 -25.90
N LEU A 223 -21.49 36.57 -24.67
CA LEU A 223 -21.62 35.21 -24.20
C LEU A 223 -23.08 34.85 -23.91
N LEU A 224 -23.83 35.72 -23.24
CA LEU A 224 -25.26 35.57 -23.01
C LEU A 224 -26.05 35.46 -24.32
N ALA A 225 -25.71 36.27 -25.33
CA ALA A 225 -26.32 36.19 -26.66
C ALA A 225 -26.03 34.86 -27.40
N LYS A 226 -25.00 34.12 -26.99
CA LYS A 226 -24.63 32.81 -27.56
C LYS A 226 -25.18 31.62 -26.77
N ILE A 227 -25.78 31.84 -25.61
CA ILE A 227 -26.39 30.77 -24.80
C ILE A 227 -27.88 30.68 -25.21
N PRO A 228 -28.30 29.62 -25.92
CA PRO A 228 -29.72 29.43 -26.23
C PRO A 228 -30.48 29.14 -24.93
N ILE A 229 -31.44 30.01 -24.60
CA ILE A 229 -32.39 29.79 -23.51
C ILE A 229 -33.35 28.70 -24.01
N TRP A 230 -33.27 27.50 -23.43
CA TRP A 230 -34.27 26.44 -23.56
C TRP A 230 -35.14 26.40 -22.31
#